data_AF-A0A9X2YB38-F1
#
_entry.id   AF-A0A9X2YB38-F1
#
_cell.length_a   1.000
_cell.length_b   1.000
_cell.length_c   1.000
_cell.angle_alpha   90.00
_cell.angle_beta   90.00
_cell.angle_gamma   90.00
#
_symmetry.space_group_name_H-M   'P 1'
#
loop_
_entity.id
_entity.type
_entity.pdbx_description
1 polymer ?
#
loop_
_entity_poly.entity_id
_entity_poly.type
_entity_poly.pdbx_seq_one_letter_code
_entity_poly.pdbx_strand_id
1 'polypeptide(L)'
;MPNNPVSLKSVVAVAEARASFADHRTGRNCRPTNERIAQLTGLSVRTVQRASTALRLLGVATEVMRGRQRTRAERYASWRVGDRGRGWASVWALHDSRFHRLSPHPEGSLLENQPSVKNSLTTSTRPKAGSSAAPRRTAPSPQALTLANRWICDRHSPPWARRYRTGAPWARLLTTVAEHGWTPRDLNQAITDWIGTGHWIPDAPHKPIGLLGAILAAHGNPAERPSALEEAREAAEFTLTRKRIAAQFAERDAALRARQAARAALSGSGRRAALDIARQAAQRALQRRAEADRLAHEERRTRVDEIRGIPAN
;
A
#
# COMPACT_ATOMS: atom_id res chain seq x y z
N MET A 1 10.16 -5.66 13.41
CA MET A 1 10.39 -5.37 14.84
C MET A 1 9.34 -6.09 15.68
N PRO A 2 9.50 -7.40 15.96
CA PRO A 2 8.71 -8.07 17.00
C PRO A 2 9.22 -7.63 18.39
N ASN A 3 8.32 -7.52 19.38
CA ASN A 3 8.57 -7.10 20.78
C ASN A 3 8.39 -5.60 21.11
N ASN A 4 7.25 -5.02 20.74
CA ASN A 4 6.85 -3.70 21.24
C ASN A 4 5.54 -3.79 22.06
N PRO A 5 5.57 -4.39 23.28
CA PRO A 5 4.36 -4.64 24.05
C PRO A 5 3.69 -3.33 24.45
N VAL A 6 2.37 -3.26 24.21
CA VAL A 6 1.48 -2.17 24.63
C VAL A 6 0.15 -2.79 25.05
N SER A 7 -0.43 -2.31 26.14
CA SER A 7 -1.72 -2.81 26.63
C SER A 7 -2.86 -2.35 25.73
N LEU A 8 -3.92 -3.15 25.63
CA LEU A 8 -5.14 -2.77 24.89
C LEU A 8 -5.69 -1.43 25.39
N LYS A 9 -5.73 -1.22 26.72
CA LYS A 9 -6.20 0.03 27.34
C LYS A 9 -5.41 1.25 26.83
N SER A 10 -4.09 1.15 26.74
CA SER A 10 -3.27 2.24 26.19
C SER A 10 -3.48 2.46 24.70
N VAL A 11 -3.75 1.41 23.92
CA VAL A 11 -4.07 1.53 22.49
C VAL A 11 -5.39 2.26 22.28
N VAL A 12 -6.43 1.88 23.03
CA VAL A 12 -7.76 2.51 22.97
C VAL A 12 -7.69 3.98 23.39
N ALA A 13 -7.03 4.30 24.51
CA ALA A 13 -6.87 5.69 24.96
C ALA A 13 -6.16 6.57 23.93
N VAL A 14 -5.14 6.03 23.24
CA VAL A 14 -4.44 6.75 22.16
C VAL A 14 -5.32 6.90 20.92
N ALA A 15 -6.16 5.92 20.60
CA ALA A 15 -7.10 6.01 19.48
C ALA A 15 -8.17 7.08 19.74
N GLU A 16 -8.78 7.09 20.92
CA GLU A 16 -9.76 8.10 21.35
C GLU A 16 -9.16 9.50 21.33
N ALA A 17 -7.97 9.67 21.91
CA ALA A 17 -7.27 10.94 21.91
C ALA A 17 -6.85 11.41 20.51
N ARG A 18 -6.70 10.51 19.53
CA ARG A 18 -6.47 10.88 18.12
C ARG A 18 -7.79 11.21 17.41
N ALA A 19 -8.86 10.50 17.73
CA ALA A 19 -10.19 10.71 17.15
C ALA A 19 -10.72 12.12 17.45
N SER A 20 -10.41 12.68 18.62
CA SER A 20 -10.78 14.05 18.97
C SER A 20 -10.12 15.14 18.12
N PHE A 21 -9.01 14.84 17.42
CA PHE A 21 -8.36 15.74 16.45
C PHE A 21 -8.63 15.38 14.99
N ALA A 22 -9.37 14.30 14.74
CA ALA A 22 -9.70 13.86 13.40
C ALA A 22 -11.03 14.47 12.95
N ASP A 23 -11.21 14.63 11.65
CA ASP A 23 -12.50 14.99 11.08
C ASP A 23 -13.53 13.89 11.39
N HIS A 24 -14.53 14.19 12.22
CA HIS A 24 -15.53 13.23 12.69
C HIS A 24 -16.15 12.37 11.57
N ARG A 25 -16.37 12.95 10.38
CA ARG A 25 -16.99 12.27 9.24
C ARG A 25 -16.03 11.37 8.45
N THR A 26 -14.73 11.63 8.49
CA THR A 26 -13.76 10.96 7.57
C THR A 26 -12.55 10.36 8.26
N GLY A 27 -12.34 10.61 9.55
CA GLY A 27 -11.15 10.19 10.30
C GLY A 27 -9.85 10.85 9.84
N ARG A 28 -9.90 11.81 8.91
CA ARG A 28 -8.73 12.47 8.30
C ARG A 28 -8.25 13.65 9.15
N ASN A 29 -7.10 14.22 8.75
CA ASN A 29 -6.54 15.44 9.33
C ASN A 29 -6.16 15.34 10.83
N CYS A 30 -5.96 14.14 11.36
CA CYS A 30 -5.43 13.94 12.72
C CYS A 30 -3.94 14.34 12.76
N ARG A 31 -3.65 15.54 13.28
CA ARG A 31 -2.29 16.13 13.38
C ARG A 31 -1.73 16.37 14.81
N PRO A 32 -2.21 15.76 15.90
CA PRO A 32 -1.63 16.00 17.21
C PRO A 32 -0.21 15.41 17.29
N THR A 33 0.69 16.10 17.99
CA THR A 33 2.02 15.58 18.31
C THR A 33 1.92 14.43 19.32
N ASN A 34 2.91 13.54 19.33
CA ASN A 34 2.92 12.45 20.31
C ASN A 34 3.01 12.97 21.75
N GLU A 35 3.66 14.12 21.97
CA GLU A 35 3.70 14.83 23.26
C GLU A 35 2.31 15.34 23.66
N ARG A 36 1.54 15.88 22.72
CA ARG A 36 0.18 16.33 23.00
C ARG A 36 -0.75 15.17 23.34
N ILE A 37 -0.64 14.05 22.63
CA ILE A 37 -1.40 12.84 22.95
C ILE A 37 -0.98 12.29 24.32
N ALA A 38 0.32 12.28 24.62
CA ALA A 38 0.84 11.86 25.91
C ALA A 38 0.26 12.69 27.07
N GLN A 39 0.21 14.02 26.91
CA GLN A 39 -0.43 14.93 27.87
C GLN A 39 -1.92 14.62 28.06
N LEU A 40 -2.66 14.40 26.98
CA LEU A 40 -4.11 14.14 27.04
C LEU A 40 -4.46 12.78 27.63
N THR A 41 -3.61 11.78 27.42
CA THR A 41 -3.85 10.39 27.86
C THR A 41 -3.17 10.06 29.18
N GLY A 42 -2.29 10.92 29.69
CA GLY A 42 -1.43 10.64 30.84
C GLY A 42 -0.38 9.55 30.58
N LEU A 43 -0.13 9.18 29.32
CA LEU A 43 0.80 8.12 28.95
C LEU A 43 2.18 8.69 28.61
N SER A 44 3.23 7.86 28.74
CA SER A 44 4.55 8.24 28.24
C SER A 44 4.55 8.37 26.71
N VAL A 45 5.36 9.28 26.17
CA VAL A 45 5.54 9.46 24.71
C VAL A 45 5.92 8.13 24.04
N ARG A 46 6.75 7.32 24.69
CA ARG A 46 7.14 5.99 24.20
C ARG A 46 5.93 5.08 24.09
N THR A 47 5.05 5.03 25.10
CA THR A 47 3.79 4.26 25.06
C THR A 47 2.88 4.71 23.91
N VAL A 48 2.78 6.02 23.66
CA VAL A 48 2.03 6.58 22.52
C VAL A 48 2.61 6.11 21.18
N GLN A 49 3.93 6.06 21.04
CA GLN A 49 4.59 5.54 19.83
C GLN A 49 4.32 4.04 19.64
N ARG A 50 4.34 3.25 20.73
CA ARG A 50 3.99 1.81 20.69
C ARG A 50 2.55 1.61 20.26
N ALA A 51 1.61 2.33 20.89
CA ALA A 51 0.20 2.30 20.55
C ALA A 51 -0.04 2.73 19.09
N SER A 52 0.60 3.81 18.62
CA SER A 52 0.49 4.26 17.23
C SER A 52 1.02 3.23 16.25
N THR A 53 2.08 2.50 16.61
CA THR A 53 2.58 1.36 15.82
C THR A 53 1.57 0.22 15.80
N ALA A 54 0.97 -0.12 16.94
CA ALA A 54 -0.07 -1.14 17.02
C ALA A 54 -1.30 -0.78 16.17
N LEU A 55 -1.80 0.46 16.24
CA LEU A 55 -2.92 0.95 15.40
C LEU A 55 -2.62 0.81 13.91
N ARG A 56 -1.38 1.10 13.50
CA ARG A 56 -0.92 0.92 12.12
C ARG A 56 -0.89 -0.55 11.70
N LEU A 57 -0.33 -1.42 12.54
CA LEU A 57 -0.23 -2.85 12.25
C LEU A 57 -1.60 -3.54 12.25
N LEU A 58 -2.54 -3.07 13.08
CA LEU A 58 -3.93 -3.51 13.10
C LEU A 58 -4.75 -2.96 11.93
N GLY A 59 -4.20 -2.09 11.09
CA GLY A 59 -4.89 -1.52 9.92
C GLY A 59 -5.99 -0.52 10.25
N VAL A 60 -6.11 -0.07 11.51
CA VAL A 60 -7.14 0.89 11.95
C VAL A 60 -6.68 2.35 11.83
N ALA A 61 -5.40 2.56 11.55
CA ALA A 61 -4.86 3.89 11.31
C ALA A 61 -3.75 3.86 10.25
N THR A 62 -3.76 4.84 9.35
CA THR A 62 -2.69 5.06 8.38
C THR A 62 -2.00 6.38 8.67
N GLU A 63 -0.69 6.34 8.91
CA GLU A 63 0.12 7.56 8.89
C GLU A 63 0.34 7.95 7.41
N VAL A 64 -0.41 8.96 6.97
CA VAL A 64 -0.40 9.49 5.60
C VAL A 64 0.91 10.24 5.34
N MET A 65 1.37 10.98 6.34
CA MET A 65 2.64 11.70 6.27
C MET A 65 3.43 11.50 7.56
N ARG A 66 4.68 11.05 7.42
CA ARG A 66 5.60 10.99 8.55
C ARG A 66 6.00 12.39 8.97
N GLY A 67 5.99 12.62 10.28
CA GLY A 67 6.49 13.86 10.84
C GLY A 67 7.97 14.03 10.48
N ARG A 68 8.36 15.23 10.08
CA ARG A 68 9.73 15.57 9.70
C ARG A 68 10.10 16.96 10.16
N GLN A 69 11.39 17.24 10.27
CA GLN A 69 11.87 18.60 10.45
C GLN A 69 11.59 19.41 9.17
N ARG A 70 11.16 20.65 9.33
CA ARG A 70 10.94 21.57 8.22
C ARG A 70 12.30 21.99 7.64
N THR A 71 12.37 22.07 6.33
CA THR A 71 13.52 22.67 5.65
C THR A 71 13.62 24.16 5.99
N ARG A 72 14.80 24.77 5.78
CA ARG A 72 14.99 26.21 6.01
C ARG A 72 13.93 27.03 5.26
N ALA A 73 13.67 26.72 3.99
CA ALA A 73 12.66 27.41 3.17
C ALA A 73 11.23 27.26 3.74
N GLU A 74 10.83 26.06 4.12
CA GLU A 74 9.53 25.79 4.75
C GLU A 74 9.36 26.56 6.08
N ARG A 75 10.45 26.70 6.86
CA ARG A 75 10.44 27.50 8.10
C ARG A 75 10.27 28.98 7.83
N TYR A 76 11.00 29.57 6.87
CA TYR A 76 10.80 30.98 6.50
C TYR A 76 9.38 31.22 5.98
N ALA A 77 8.82 30.29 5.20
CA ALA A 77 7.44 30.38 4.74
C ALA A 77 6.42 30.32 5.90
N SER A 78 6.63 29.43 6.87
CA SER A 78 5.78 29.30 8.06
C SER A 78 5.90 30.50 9.01
N TRP A 79 7.11 31.06 9.13
CA TRP A 79 7.37 32.22 9.97
C TRP A 79 6.64 33.48 9.47
N ARG A 80 6.50 33.62 8.14
CA ARG A 80 5.69 34.68 7.52
C ARG A 80 4.21 34.63 7.89
N VAL A 81 3.70 33.45 8.28
CA VAL A 81 2.31 33.26 8.75
C VAL A 81 2.24 33.04 10.27
N GLY A 82 3.30 33.40 11.01
CA GLY A 82 3.32 33.39 12.48
C GLY A 82 3.59 32.03 13.14
N ASP A 83 3.88 30.98 12.36
CA ASP A 83 4.16 29.65 12.89
C ASP A 83 5.66 29.45 13.17
N ARG A 84 6.00 29.24 14.46
CA ARG A 84 7.37 29.06 14.96
C ARG A 84 7.81 27.58 15.07
N GLY A 85 6.97 26.65 14.62
CA GLY A 85 7.25 25.22 14.66
C GLY A 85 8.47 24.82 13.81
N ARG A 86 9.37 24.02 14.40
CA ARG A 86 10.58 23.51 13.72
C ARG A 86 10.31 22.31 12.81
N GLY A 87 9.23 21.56 13.03
CA GLY A 87 8.88 20.35 12.28
C GLY A 87 7.38 20.22 12.03
N TRP A 88 7.01 19.31 11.12
CA TRP A 88 5.63 18.85 10.92
C TRP A 88 5.36 17.62 11.79
N ALA A 89 4.21 17.63 12.47
CA ALA A 89 3.70 16.43 13.14
C ALA A 89 3.31 15.39 12.09
N SER A 90 3.39 14.11 12.45
CA SER A 90 2.84 13.03 11.64
C SER A 90 1.34 13.23 11.41
N VAL A 91 0.88 13.06 10.17
CA VAL A 91 -0.53 13.15 9.80
C VAL A 91 -1.11 11.75 9.73
N TRP A 92 -2.20 11.53 10.46
CA TRP A 92 -2.89 10.26 10.53
C TRP A 92 -4.28 10.34 9.91
N ALA A 93 -4.70 9.24 9.30
CA ALA A 93 -6.08 8.95 8.95
C ALA A 93 -6.52 7.74 9.77
N LEU A 94 -7.61 7.89 10.52
CA LEU A 94 -8.24 6.84 11.30
C LEU A 94 -9.34 6.18 10.48
N HIS A 95 -9.46 4.86 10.58
CA HIS A 95 -10.42 4.08 9.82
C HIS A 95 -11.38 3.38 10.79
N ASP A 96 -12.67 3.55 10.55
CA ASP A 96 -13.70 2.79 11.26
C ASP A 96 -13.86 1.42 10.58
N SER A 97 -13.34 0.36 11.23
CA SER A 97 -13.32 -1.04 10.78
C SER A 97 -12.54 -1.35 9.48
N ARG A 98 -11.91 -2.54 9.44
CA ARG A 98 -11.23 -3.08 8.24
C ARG A 98 -12.19 -3.46 7.10
N PHE A 99 -13.48 -3.41 7.39
CA PHE A 99 -14.56 -3.71 6.47
C PHE A 99 -15.46 -2.49 6.37
N HIS A 100 -14.96 -1.43 5.73
CA HIS A 100 -15.90 -0.58 5.02
C HIS A 100 -16.64 -1.51 4.06
N ARG A 101 -17.93 -1.78 4.32
CA ARG A 101 -18.86 -2.08 3.23
C ARG A 101 -18.74 -0.86 2.33
N LEU A 102 -17.86 -0.96 1.34
CA LEU A 102 -17.86 -0.05 0.21
C LEU A 102 -19.31 -0.09 -0.24
N SER A 103 -19.99 1.05 -0.13
CA SER A 103 -21.28 1.26 -0.81
C SER A 103 -21.11 0.67 -2.20
N PRO A 104 -22.01 -0.22 -2.66
CA PRO A 104 -21.90 -0.83 -3.97
C PRO A 104 -21.54 0.28 -4.96
N HIS A 105 -20.35 0.18 -5.52
CA HIS A 105 -19.89 1.11 -6.54
C HIS A 105 -20.98 1.13 -7.62
N PRO A 106 -21.24 2.26 -8.28
CA PRO A 106 -22.29 2.35 -9.31
C PRO A 106 -21.94 1.57 -10.59
N GLU A 107 -21.16 0.49 -10.49
CA GLU A 107 -21.02 -0.54 -11.50
C GLU A 107 -21.88 -1.74 -11.07
N GLY A 108 -22.87 -2.03 -11.90
CA GLY A 108 -24.05 -2.85 -11.62
C GLY A 108 -23.79 -4.12 -10.81
N SER A 109 -24.64 -4.31 -9.79
CA SER A 109 -24.75 -5.58 -9.10
C SER A 109 -25.18 -6.68 -10.08
N LEU A 110 -24.49 -7.82 -10.03
CA LEU A 110 -24.92 -9.09 -10.65
C LEU A 110 -26.12 -9.74 -9.91
N LEU A 111 -26.80 -8.98 -9.07
CA LEU A 111 -28.04 -9.34 -8.42
C LEU A 111 -29.11 -8.45 -9.03
N GLU A 112 -30.16 -9.06 -9.58
CA GLU A 112 -31.37 -8.35 -9.99
C GLU A 112 -31.89 -7.54 -8.81
N ASN A 113 -31.90 -6.22 -8.96
CA ASN A 113 -32.66 -5.37 -8.06
C ASN A 113 -34.14 -5.74 -8.25
N GLN A 114 -34.69 -6.55 -7.34
CA GLN A 114 -36.13 -6.66 -7.17
C GLN A 114 -36.66 -5.24 -6.90
N PRO A 115 -37.50 -4.66 -7.77
CA PRO A 115 -38.07 -3.36 -7.51
C PRO A 115 -38.91 -3.48 -6.24
N SER A 116 -38.52 -2.75 -5.20
CA SER A 116 -39.28 -2.61 -3.97
C SER A 116 -40.72 -2.21 -4.29
N VAL A 117 -41.68 -3.10 -4.02
CA VAL A 117 -43.14 -2.89 -4.13
C VAL A 117 -43.69 -1.96 -3.04
N LYS A 118 -42.93 -0.92 -2.67
CA LYS A 118 -43.39 0.12 -1.74
C LYS A 118 -43.68 1.41 -2.51
N ASN A 119 -44.96 1.52 -2.87
CA ASN A 119 -45.75 2.73 -3.08
C ASN A 119 -45.14 3.84 -3.94
N SER A 120 -45.56 3.88 -5.21
CA SER A 120 -45.55 5.10 -6.01
C SER A 120 -46.49 6.13 -5.37
N LEU A 121 -45.92 7.12 -4.68
CA LEU A 121 -46.64 8.27 -4.10
C LEU A 121 -46.59 9.49 -5.03
N THR A 122 -46.67 9.28 -6.36
CA THR A 122 -46.81 10.40 -7.30
C THR A 122 -47.89 10.08 -8.33
N THR A 123 -49.06 10.66 -8.05
CA THR A 123 -50.18 11.04 -8.93
C THR A 123 -50.23 10.39 -10.31
N SER A 124 -51.23 9.53 -10.50
CA SER A 124 -51.63 8.96 -11.77
C SER A 124 -52.05 10.04 -12.77
N THR A 125 -51.69 9.78 -14.04
CA THR A 125 -52.31 10.31 -15.27
C THR A 125 -52.30 11.82 -15.49
N ARG A 126 -51.25 12.28 -16.20
CA ARG A 126 -51.32 13.49 -17.04
C ARG A 126 -51.43 13.05 -18.51
N PRO A 127 -52.34 13.65 -19.33
CA PRO A 127 -52.40 13.35 -20.76
C PRO A 127 -51.08 13.75 -21.44
N LYS A 128 -50.54 12.87 -22.28
CA LYS A 128 -49.33 13.17 -23.07
C LYS A 128 -49.66 14.27 -24.09
N ALA A 129 -49.13 15.46 -23.88
CA ALA A 129 -49.02 16.46 -24.93
C ALA A 129 -48.20 15.88 -26.10
N GLY A 130 -48.68 16.11 -27.33
CA GLY A 130 -48.13 15.54 -28.56
C GLY A 130 -46.62 15.71 -28.68
N SER A 131 -45.91 14.59 -28.74
CA SER A 131 -44.46 14.59 -28.93
C SER A 131 -44.14 14.68 -30.42
N SER A 132 -44.10 15.89 -30.98
CA SER A 132 -43.19 16.15 -32.11
C SER A 132 -41.77 16.14 -31.54
N ALA A 133 -41.27 14.96 -31.18
CA ALA A 133 -39.96 14.81 -30.57
C ALA A 133 -38.91 15.20 -31.60
N ALA A 134 -38.21 16.30 -31.36
CA ALA A 134 -36.95 16.58 -32.05
C ALA A 134 -36.09 15.30 -32.04
N PRO A 135 -35.47 14.93 -33.18
CA PRO A 135 -34.70 13.69 -33.27
C PRO A 135 -33.70 13.65 -32.11
N ARG A 136 -33.87 12.66 -31.21
CA ARG A 136 -32.98 12.49 -30.07
C ARG A 136 -31.57 12.28 -30.60
N ARG A 137 -30.65 13.15 -30.21
CA ARG A 137 -29.22 13.04 -30.55
C ARG A 137 -28.74 11.64 -30.18
N THR A 138 -28.15 10.93 -31.15
CA THR A 138 -27.56 9.61 -30.94
C THR A 138 -26.54 9.69 -29.80
N ALA A 139 -26.67 8.77 -28.85
CA ALA A 139 -25.73 8.65 -27.74
C ALA A 139 -24.34 8.26 -28.29
N PRO A 140 -23.24 8.79 -27.72
CA PRO A 140 -21.89 8.38 -28.10
C PRO A 140 -21.69 6.88 -27.86
N SER A 141 -20.81 6.24 -28.63
CA SER A 141 -20.54 4.81 -28.45
C SER A 141 -19.99 4.54 -27.03
N PRO A 142 -20.41 3.44 -26.36
CA PRO A 142 -19.91 3.13 -25.00
C PRO A 142 -18.40 2.94 -24.93
N GLN A 143 -17.80 2.36 -25.98
CA GLN A 143 -16.35 2.16 -26.08
C GLN A 143 -15.61 3.49 -26.15
N ALA A 144 -16.08 4.44 -26.97
CA ALA A 144 -15.45 5.75 -27.08
C ALA A 144 -15.63 6.60 -25.82
N LEU A 145 -16.77 6.46 -25.14
CA LEU A 145 -16.98 7.10 -23.84
C LEU A 145 -16.02 6.54 -22.77
N THR A 146 -15.80 5.23 -22.77
CA THR A 146 -14.82 4.57 -21.88
C THR A 146 -13.40 5.06 -22.16
N LEU A 147 -12.98 5.08 -23.42
CA LEU A 147 -11.68 5.61 -23.84
C LEU A 147 -11.51 7.07 -23.42
N ALA A 148 -12.50 7.91 -23.70
CA ALA A 148 -12.49 9.32 -23.32
C ALA A 148 -12.34 9.52 -21.81
N ASN A 149 -13.10 8.78 -21.00
CA ASN A 149 -13.03 8.87 -19.54
C ASN A 149 -11.67 8.40 -19.01
N ARG A 150 -11.12 7.31 -19.55
CA ARG A 150 -9.78 6.84 -19.19
C ARG A 150 -8.71 7.87 -19.55
N TRP A 151 -8.80 8.46 -20.73
CA TRP A 151 -7.85 9.46 -21.20
C TRP A 151 -7.88 10.72 -20.34
N ILE A 152 -9.04 11.32 -20.02
CA ILE A 152 -9.05 12.51 -19.13
C ILE A 152 -8.50 12.22 -17.72
N CYS A 153 -8.56 10.97 -17.26
CA CYS A 153 -8.02 10.56 -15.96
C CYS A 153 -6.53 10.24 -16.02
N ASP A 154 -5.99 9.93 -17.21
CA ASP A 154 -4.61 9.49 -17.40
C ASP A 154 -3.61 10.60 -17.04
N ARG A 155 -2.54 10.21 -16.32
CA ARG A 155 -1.54 11.14 -15.79
C ARG A 155 -0.73 11.85 -16.86
N HIS A 156 -0.63 11.27 -18.06
CA HIS A 156 0.12 11.80 -19.19
C HIS A 156 -0.73 12.66 -20.13
N SER A 157 -2.05 12.69 -19.91
CA SER A 157 -2.94 13.52 -20.72
C SER A 157 -2.77 15.01 -20.44
N PRO A 158 -2.79 15.84 -21.48
CA PRO A 158 -2.52 17.26 -21.33
C PRO A 158 -3.61 17.95 -20.48
N PRO A 159 -3.29 19.04 -19.77
CA PRO A 159 -4.24 19.72 -18.89
C PRO A 159 -5.56 20.12 -19.58
N TRP A 160 -5.49 20.51 -20.85
CA TRP A 160 -6.66 20.90 -21.62
C TRP A 160 -7.63 19.75 -21.94
N ALA A 161 -7.19 18.49 -21.90
CA ALA A 161 -8.08 17.34 -22.01
C ALA A 161 -9.09 17.28 -20.84
N ARG A 162 -8.66 17.77 -19.66
CA ARG A 162 -9.43 17.84 -18.42
C ARG A 162 -10.30 19.08 -18.30
N ARG A 163 -10.35 19.93 -19.34
CA ARG A 163 -11.23 21.12 -19.38
C ARG A 163 -12.69 20.74 -19.14
N TYR A 164 -13.10 19.58 -19.65
CA TYR A 164 -14.41 19.00 -19.36
C TYR A 164 -14.25 17.92 -18.28
N ARG A 165 -15.13 17.96 -17.28
CA ARG A 165 -15.11 17.02 -16.15
C ARG A 165 -15.43 15.57 -16.55
N THR A 166 -16.07 15.39 -17.70
CA THR A 166 -16.53 14.10 -18.22
C THR A 166 -15.98 13.86 -19.62
N GLY A 167 -15.80 12.59 -20.00
CA GLY A 167 -15.35 12.19 -21.33
C GLY A 167 -16.38 12.42 -22.46
N ALA A 168 -17.64 12.73 -22.13
CA ALA A 168 -18.72 12.84 -23.10
C ALA A 168 -18.46 13.79 -24.29
N PRO A 169 -17.83 14.98 -24.12
CA PRO A 169 -17.52 15.87 -25.24
C PRO A 169 -16.50 15.29 -26.23
N TRP A 170 -15.62 14.40 -25.75
CA TRP A 170 -14.58 13.75 -26.55
C TRP A 170 -15.08 12.49 -27.25
N ALA A 171 -16.07 11.80 -26.67
CA ALA A 171 -16.50 10.48 -27.09
C ALA A 171 -16.90 10.39 -28.57
N ARG A 172 -17.55 11.41 -29.13
CA ARG A 172 -17.93 11.41 -30.56
C ARG A 172 -16.73 11.39 -31.49
N LEU A 173 -15.72 12.15 -31.15
CA LEU A 173 -14.49 12.27 -31.91
C LEU A 173 -13.63 11.01 -31.81
N LEU A 174 -13.71 10.34 -30.66
CA LEU A 174 -12.95 9.12 -30.37
C LEU A 174 -13.65 7.83 -30.86
N THR A 175 -14.79 7.92 -31.56
CA THR A 175 -15.58 6.75 -31.98
C THR A 175 -14.75 5.78 -32.83
N THR A 176 -14.15 6.28 -33.91
CA THR A 176 -13.41 5.46 -34.88
C THR A 176 -12.15 4.85 -34.27
N VAL A 177 -11.37 5.62 -33.51
CA VAL A 177 -10.16 5.12 -32.85
C VAL A 177 -10.46 4.13 -31.72
N ALA A 178 -11.58 4.30 -31.01
CA ALA A 178 -12.01 3.35 -29.99
C ALA A 178 -12.39 1.98 -30.59
N GLU A 179 -13.01 1.96 -31.78
CA GLU A 179 -13.30 0.71 -32.51
C GLU A 179 -12.03 -0.06 -32.89
N HIS A 180 -10.94 0.66 -33.13
CA HIS A 180 -9.61 0.07 -33.42
C HIS A 180 -8.81 -0.22 -32.14
N GLY A 181 -9.44 -0.18 -30.97
CA GLY A 181 -8.83 -0.57 -29.70
C GLY A 181 -7.76 0.40 -29.18
N TRP A 182 -7.82 1.68 -29.57
CA TRP A 182 -6.89 2.68 -29.04
C TRP A 182 -7.00 2.82 -27.53
N THR A 183 -5.87 3.12 -26.92
CA THR A 183 -5.71 3.37 -25.49
C THR A 183 -5.45 4.86 -25.22
N PRO A 184 -5.54 5.32 -23.96
CA PRO A 184 -5.07 6.67 -23.59
C PRO A 184 -3.63 6.95 -24.00
N ARG A 185 -2.76 5.93 -23.99
CA ARG A 185 -1.35 6.05 -24.39
C ARG A 185 -1.23 6.35 -25.88
N ASP A 186 -2.01 5.67 -26.72
CA ASP A 186 -2.08 5.93 -28.16
C ASP A 186 -2.47 7.39 -28.45
N LEU A 187 -3.46 7.93 -27.72
CA LEU A 187 -3.87 9.34 -27.86
C LEU A 187 -2.76 10.32 -27.46
N ASN A 188 -2.05 10.04 -26.36
CA ASN A 188 -0.95 10.87 -25.92
C ASN A 188 0.25 10.78 -26.87
N GLN A 189 0.49 9.60 -27.46
CA GLN A 189 1.53 9.43 -28.46
C GLN A 189 1.21 10.19 -29.75
N ALA A 190 -0.03 10.13 -30.25
CA ALA A 190 -0.45 10.94 -31.41
C ALA A 190 -0.27 12.45 -31.17
N ILE A 191 -0.50 12.92 -29.94
CA ILE A 191 -0.24 14.31 -29.55
C ILE A 191 1.26 14.63 -29.55
N THR A 192 2.09 13.73 -29.03
CA THR A 192 3.56 13.85 -29.07
C THR A 192 4.07 13.90 -30.51
N ASP A 193 3.58 13.01 -31.37
CA ASP A 193 3.98 12.93 -32.77
C ASP A 193 3.58 14.21 -33.52
N TRP A 194 2.39 14.73 -33.25
CA TRP A 194 1.95 16.03 -33.77
C TRP A 194 2.89 17.16 -33.38
N ILE A 195 3.36 17.22 -32.12
CA ILE A 195 4.38 18.19 -31.70
C ILE A 195 5.71 17.94 -32.42
N GLY A 196 6.10 16.67 -32.57
CA GLY A 196 7.33 16.25 -33.26
C GLY A 196 7.38 16.66 -34.74
N THR A 197 6.22 16.76 -35.40
CA THR A 197 6.12 17.30 -36.77
C THR A 197 6.29 18.82 -36.87
N GLY A 198 6.58 19.51 -35.76
CA GLY A 198 6.83 20.95 -35.71
C GLY A 198 5.61 21.80 -35.34
N HIS A 199 4.48 21.18 -35.03
CA HIS A 199 3.30 21.90 -34.58
C HIS A 199 3.42 22.28 -33.09
N TRP A 200 2.91 23.48 -32.76
CA TRP A 200 2.86 23.94 -31.37
C TRP A 200 1.45 23.79 -30.78
N ILE A 201 1.37 23.34 -29.53
CA ILE A 201 0.11 23.19 -28.79
C ILE A 201 0.10 24.17 -27.59
N PRO A 202 -0.91 25.05 -27.48
CA PRO A 202 -1.11 25.87 -26.29
C PRO A 202 -1.50 25.04 -25.06
N ASP A 203 -1.09 25.47 -23.87
CA ASP A 203 -1.50 24.85 -22.60
C ASP A 203 -3.03 24.88 -22.40
N ALA A 204 -3.70 25.93 -22.89
CA ALA A 204 -5.14 26.13 -22.82
C ALA A 204 -5.70 26.51 -24.20
N PRO A 205 -5.88 25.56 -25.13
CA PRO A 205 -6.38 25.83 -26.46
C PRO A 205 -7.85 26.26 -26.42
N HIS A 206 -8.18 27.28 -27.21
CA HIS A 206 -9.53 27.83 -27.27
C HIS A 206 -10.55 26.78 -27.75
N LYS A 207 -10.18 25.98 -28.76
CA LYS A 207 -10.98 24.89 -29.37
C LYS A 207 -10.31 23.53 -29.16
N PRO A 208 -10.37 22.95 -27.95
CA PRO A 208 -9.60 21.75 -27.60
C PRO A 208 -10.13 20.48 -28.31
N ILE A 209 -11.45 20.41 -28.57
CA ILE A 209 -12.07 19.32 -29.32
C ILE A 209 -11.64 19.35 -30.79
N GLY A 210 -11.65 20.55 -31.40
CA GLY A 210 -11.20 20.72 -32.78
C GLY A 210 -9.71 20.44 -32.97
N LEU A 211 -8.88 20.85 -32.00
CA LEU A 211 -7.46 20.53 -31.98
C LEU A 211 -7.22 19.01 -31.99
N LEU A 212 -7.85 18.27 -31.07
CA LEU A 212 -7.71 16.81 -31.05
C LEU A 212 -8.19 16.18 -32.36
N GLY A 213 -9.24 16.73 -32.98
CA GLY A 213 -9.72 16.28 -34.28
C GLY A 213 -8.70 16.46 -35.39
N ALA A 214 -8.01 17.59 -35.42
CA ALA A 214 -6.93 17.85 -36.37
C ALA A 214 -5.75 16.88 -36.16
N ILE A 215 -5.38 16.60 -34.90
CA ILE A 215 -4.32 15.64 -34.57
C ILE A 215 -4.67 14.25 -35.08
N LEU A 216 -5.89 13.77 -34.81
CA LEU A 216 -6.33 12.45 -35.29
C LEU A 216 -6.45 12.40 -36.82
N ALA A 217 -6.89 13.47 -37.45
CA ALA A 217 -6.97 13.56 -38.90
C ALA A 217 -5.57 13.52 -39.55
N ALA A 218 -4.58 14.18 -38.94
CA ALA A 218 -3.20 14.18 -39.40
C ALA A 218 -2.51 12.81 -39.24
N HIS A 219 -2.88 12.05 -38.20
CA HIS A 219 -2.47 10.66 -38.06
C HIS A 219 -3.01 9.77 -39.19
N GLY A 220 -4.20 10.08 -39.70
CA GLY A 220 -4.74 9.54 -40.94
C GLY A 220 -5.28 8.11 -40.86
N ASN A 221 -4.54 7.17 -40.26
CA ASN A 221 -4.92 5.76 -40.20
C ASN A 221 -5.28 5.31 -38.76
N PRO A 222 -6.57 5.10 -38.43
CA PRO A 222 -6.99 4.64 -37.10
C PRO A 222 -6.62 3.17 -36.82
N ALA A 223 -6.30 2.35 -37.83
CA ALA A 223 -5.87 0.96 -37.61
C ALA A 223 -4.42 0.87 -37.09
N GLU A 224 -3.59 1.85 -37.44
CA GLU A 224 -2.21 1.95 -36.95
C GLU A 224 -2.20 2.64 -35.59
N ARG A 225 -2.10 1.82 -34.54
CA ARG A 225 -2.03 2.27 -33.16
C ARG A 225 -0.65 2.88 -32.83
N PRO A 226 -0.56 4.18 -32.49
CA PRO A 226 0.70 4.87 -32.23
C PRO A 226 1.62 4.20 -31.19
N SER A 227 1.07 3.69 -30.08
CA SER A 227 1.90 3.12 -29.00
C SER A 227 2.12 1.61 -29.11
N ALA A 228 1.54 0.94 -30.11
CA ALA A 228 1.55 -0.53 -30.19
C ALA A 228 2.97 -1.12 -30.32
N LEU A 229 3.86 -0.44 -31.06
CA LEU A 229 5.23 -0.91 -31.27
C LEU A 229 6.08 -0.79 -29.99
N GLU A 230 5.90 0.28 -29.23
CA GLU A 230 6.54 0.46 -27.93
C GLU A 230 6.01 -0.53 -26.89
N GLU A 231 4.69 -0.74 -26.85
CA GLU A 231 4.04 -1.72 -25.97
C GLU A 231 4.58 -3.14 -26.24
N ALA A 232 4.78 -3.51 -27.50
CA ALA A 232 5.37 -4.80 -27.87
C ALA A 232 6.82 -4.95 -27.39
N ARG A 233 7.63 -3.87 -27.48
CA ARG A 233 9.01 -3.84 -26.96
C ARG A 233 9.03 -3.97 -25.44
N GLU A 234 8.24 -3.17 -24.73
CA GLU A 234 8.12 -3.22 -23.27
C GLU A 234 7.63 -4.59 -22.78
N ALA A 235 6.66 -5.20 -23.47
CA ALA A 235 6.19 -6.55 -23.15
C ALA A 235 7.30 -7.59 -23.31
N ALA A 236 8.11 -7.50 -24.37
CA ALA A 236 9.25 -8.38 -24.56
C ALA A 236 10.27 -8.22 -23.42
N GLU A 237 10.66 -6.98 -23.07
CA GLU A 237 11.57 -6.69 -21.96
C GLU A 237 11.03 -7.20 -20.61
N PHE A 238 9.73 -7.04 -20.38
CA PHE A 238 9.08 -7.53 -19.16
C PHE A 238 9.13 -9.06 -19.08
N THR A 239 8.91 -9.77 -20.19
CA THR A 239 9.03 -11.23 -20.20
C THR A 239 10.46 -11.70 -19.93
N LEU A 240 11.46 -11.02 -20.47
CA LEU A 240 12.88 -11.30 -20.20
C LEU A 240 13.22 -11.07 -18.72
N THR A 241 12.75 -9.95 -18.16
CA THR A 241 12.95 -9.61 -16.76
C THR A 241 12.31 -10.65 -15.83
N ARG A 242 11.08 -11.08 -16.12
CA ARG A 242 10.40 -12.14 -15.37
C ARG A 242 11.15 -13.47 -15.45
N LYS A 243 11.63 -13.85 -16.63
CA LYS A 243 12.45 -15.06 -16.80
C LYS A 243 13.74 -14.98 -15.98
N ARG A 244 14.42 -13.84 -15.98
CA ARG A 244 15.63 -13.62 -15.18
C ARG A 244 15.37 -13.74 -13.68
N ILE A 245 14.31 -13.11 -13.18
CA ILE A 245 13.93 -13.20 -11.76
C ILE A 245 13.58 -14.65 -11.38
N ALA A 246 12.82 -15.35 -12.22
CA ALA A 246 12.48 -16.76 -12.00
C ALA A 246 13.74 -17.65 -11.95
N ALA A 247 14.70 -17.43 -12.85
CA ALA A 247 15.97 -18.14 -12.85
C ALA A 247 16.77 -17.90 -11.56
N GLN A 248 16.86 -16.66 -11.08
CA GLN A 248 17.53 -16.33 -9.82
C GLN A 248 16.90 -17.05 -8.61
N PHE A 249 15.57 -17.11 -8.55
CA PHE A 249 14.89 -17.85 -7.49
C PHE A 249 15.16 -19.35 -7.59
N ALA A 250 15.12 -19.93 -8.80
CA ALA A 250 15.42 -21.34 -9.01
C ALA A 250 16.86 -21.70 -8.62
N GLU A 251 17.84 -20.87 -8.97
CA GLU A 251 19.24 -21.03 -8.56
C GLU A 251 19.40 -20.98 -7.05
N ARG A 252 18.75 -20.01 -6.39
CA ARG A 252 18.79 -19.89 -4.93
C ARG A 252 18.21 -21.12 -4.25
N ASP A 253 17.09 -21.63 -4.75
CA ASP A 253 16.42 -22.81 -4.19
C ASP A 253 17.23 -24.09 -4.45
N ALA A 254 17.92 -24.20 -5.58
CA ALA A 254 18.88 -25.27 -5.85
C ALA A 254 20.08 -25.22 -4.89
N ALA A 255 20.66 -24.03 -4.67
CA ALA A 255 21.76 -23.85 -3.72
C ALA A 255 21.35 -24.17 -2.28
N LEU A 256 20.13 -23.83 -1.86
CA LEU A 256 19.60 -24.20 -0.55
C LEU A 256 19.47 -25.72 -0.41
N ARG A 257 18.92 -26.41 -1.42
CA ARG A 257 18.83 -27.88 -1.43
C ARG A 257 20.21 -28.53 -1.37
N ALA A 258 21.18 -28.05 -2.14
CA ALA A 258 22.55 -28.55 -2.11
C ALA A 258 23.21 -28.38 -0.72
N ARG A 259 23.02 -27.22 -0.07
CA ARG A 259 23.52 -26.99 1.30
C ARG A 259 22.85 -27.89 2.33
N GLN A 260 21.55 -28.15 2.19
CA GLN A 260 20.83 -29.08 3.07
C GLN A 260 21.33 -30.52 2.89
N ALA A 261 21.51 -30.96 1.64
CA ALA A 261 22.09 -32.28 1.34
C ALA A 261 23.51 -32.41 1.90
N ALA A 262 24.36 -31.40 1.72
CA ALA A 262 25.71 -31.37 2.28
C ALA A 262 25.71 -31.42 3.82
N ARG A 263 24.81 -30.69 4.49
CA ARG A 263 24.64 -30.75 5.96
C ARG A 263 24.17 -32.13 6.42
N ALA A 264 23.23 -32.74 5.70
CA ALA A 264 22.76 -34.08 5.99
C ALA A 264 23.90 -35.11 5.87
N ALA A 265 24.70 -35.03 4.80
CA ALA A 265 25.89 -35.86 4.61
C ALA A 265 26.94 -35.65 5.73
N LEU A 266 27.18 -34.41 6.16
CA LEU A 266 28.07 -34.10 7.28
C LEU A 266 27.58 -34.66 8.63
N SER A 267 26.27 -34.92 8.78
CA SER A 267 25.65 -35.52 9.96
C SER A 267 25.65 -37.06 9.95
N GLY A 268 26.51 -37.66 9.12
CA GLY A 268 26.66 -39.11 8.98
C GLY A 268 26.97 -39.86 10.28
N SER A 269 26.78 -41.17 10.24
CA SER A 269 26.91 -42.09 11.38
C SER A 269 28.22 -41.93 12.17
N GLY A 270 29.34 -41.72 11.48
CA GLY A 270 30.65 -41.51 12.12
C GLY A 270 30.73 -40.26 13.02
N ARG A 271 30.13 -39.13 12.60
CA ARG A 271 30.12 -37.91 13.42
C ARG A 271 29.17 -38.03 14.61
N ARG A 272 28.05 -38.74 14.44
CA ARG A 272 27.14 -39.08 15.55
C ARG A 272 27.85 -39.94 16.60
N ALA A 273 28.54 -41.00 16.17
CA ALA A 273 29.33 -41.85 17.07
C ALA A 273 30.41 -41.05 17.82
N ALA A 274 31.15 -40.17 17.15
CA ALA A 274 32.15 -39.32 17.78
C ALA A 274 31.55 -38.36 18.83
N LEU A 275 30.39 -37.77 18.54
CA LEU A 275 29.68 -36.89 19.49
C LEU A 275 29.16 -37.66 20.70
N ASP A 276 28.71 -38.90 20.53
CA ASP A 276 28.25 -39.74 21.64
C ASP A 276 29.41 -40.15 22.55
N ILE A 277 30.57 -40.50 21.98
CA ILE A 277 31.79 -40.75 22.75
C ILE A 277 32.21 -39.50 23.54
N ALA A 278 32.19 -38.32 22.90
CA ALA A 278 32.53 -37.07 23.58
C ALA A 278 31.56 -36.73 24.72
N ARG A 279 30.25 -36.98 24.55
CA ARG A 279 29.26 -36.82 25.64
C ARG A 279 29.53 -37.78 26.80
N GLN A 280 29.82 -39.04 26.51
CA GLN A 280 30.15 -40.03 27.54
C GLN A 280 31.40 -39.61 28.32
N ALA A 281 32.43 -39.13 27.64
CA ALA A 281 33.64 -38.62 28.28
C ALA A 281 33.35 -37.40 29.18
N ALA A 282 32.53 -36.46 28.71
CA ALA A 282 32.12 -35.30 29.49
C ALA A 282 31.29 -35.67 30.74
N GLN A 283 30.37 -36.63 30.62
CA GLN A 283 29.59 -37.15 31.74
C GLN A 283 30.48 -37.79 32.80
N ARG A 284 31.46 -38.62 32.39
CA ARG A 284 32.44 -39.21 33.31
C ARG A 284 33.31 -38.17 34.00
N ALA A 285 33.63 -37.05 33.34
CA ALA A 285 34.38 -35.97 33.94
C ALA A 285 33.54 -35.19 34.98
N LEU A 286 32.26 -34.97 34.69
CA LEU A 286 31.30 -34.37 35.63
C LEU A 286 31.08 -35.25 36.86
N GLN A 287 30.91 -36.56 36.69
CA GLN A 287 30.77 -37.51 37.80
C GLN A 287 31.99 -37.48 38.72
N ARG A 288 33.21 -37.54 38.16
CA ARG A 288 34.45 -37.45 38.94
C ARG A 288 34.58 -36.14 39.72
N ARG A 289 34.16 -35.01 39.13
CA ARG A 289 34.14 -33.71 39.85
C ARG A 289 33.12 -33.72 40.98
N ALA A 290 31.91 -34.23 40.74
CA ALA A 290 30.88 -34.32 41.77
C ALA A 290 31.23 -35.30 42.91
N GLU A 291 32.02 -36.33 42.62
CA GLU A 291 32.58 -37.25 43.63
C GLU A 291 33.69 -36.56 44.44
N ALA A 292 34.61 -35.86 43.77
CA ALA A 292 35.66 -35.09 44.44
C ALA A 292 35.07 -33.98 45.34
N ASP A 293 34.04 -33.27 44.86
CA ASP A 293 33.34 -32.24 45.63
C ASP A 293 32.61 -32.84 46.85
N ARG A 294 32.05 -34.05 46.71
CA ARG A 294 31.42 -34.79 47.82
C ARG A 294 32.44 -35.18 48.88
N LEU A 295 33.55 -35.80 48.48
CA LEU A 295 34.64 -36.18 49.40
C LEU A 295 35.22 -34.94 50.10
N ALA A 296 35.50 -33.87 49.37
CA ALA A 296 35.98 -32.61 49.95
C ALA A 296 34.94 -31.95 50.88
N HIS A 297 33.65 -32.22 50.70
CA HIS A 297 32.62 -31.76 51.63
C HIS A 297 32.55 -32.61 52.89
N GLU A 298 32.68 -33.93 52.76
CA GLU A 298 32.75 -34.89 53.87
C GLU A 298 33.98 -34.62 54.73
N GLU A 299 35.17 -34.44 54.14
CA GLU A 299 36.39 -34.06 54.85
C GLU A 299 36.26 -32.71 55.58
N ARG A 300 35.56 -31.74 54.99
CA ARG A 300 35.28 -30.46 55.67
C ARG A 300 34.32 -30.64 56.83
N ARG A 301 33.32 -31.52 56.70
CA ARG A 301 32.38 -31.82 57.78
C ARG A 301 33.07 -32.52 58.93
N THR A 302 33.84 -33.58 58.67
CA THR A 302 34.58 -34.30 59.72
C THR A 302 35.52 -33.38 60.48
N ARG A 303 36.25 -32.49 59.78
CA ARG A 303 37.14 -31.50 60.41
C ARG A 303 36.40 -30.47 61.26
N VAL A 304 35.20 -30.05 60.84
CA VAL A 304 34.34 -29.16 61.62
C VAL A 304 33.79 -29.87 62.87
N ASP A 305 33.43 -31.14 62.74
CA ASP A 305 32.92 -31.97 63.84
C ASP A 305 34.03 -32.26 64.88
N GLU A 306 35.27 -32.50 64.43
CA GLU A 306 36.49 -32.60 65.28
C GLU A 306 36.74 -31.31 66.08
N ILE A 307 36.69 -30.14 65.42
CA ILE A 307 36.88 -28.83 66.08
C ILE A 307 35.78 -28.55 67.12
N ARG A 308 34.57 -29.09 66.91
CA ARG A 308 33.42 -28.91 67.81
C ARG A 308 33.39 -29.90 68.98
N GLY A 309 34.31 -30.85 69.05
CA GLY A 309 34.41 -31.82 70.15
C GLY A 309 33.26 -32.83 70.20
N ILE A 310 32.60 -33.10 69.06
CA ILE A 310 31.54 -34.11 68.97
C ILE A 310 32.22 -35.44 68.62
N PRO A 311 32.14 -36.50 69.46
CA PRO A 311 32.74 -37.78 69.11
C PRO A 311 32.05 -38.40 67.90
N ALA A 312 32.84 -38.91 66.96
CA ALA A 312 32.34 -39.62 65.80
C ALA A 312 31.65 -40.92 66.25
N ASN A 313 30.36 -41.05 65.95
CA ASN A 313 29.61 -42.31 65.99
C ASN A 313 29.61 -42.95 64.61
#